data_AF-A0A1I8J1C5-F1
#
_entry.id   AF-A0A1I8J1C5-F1
#
_cell.length_a   1.000
_cell.length_b   1.000
_cell.length_c   1.000
_cell.angle_alpha   90.00
_cell.angle_beta   90.00
_cell.angle_gamma   90.00
#
_symmetry.space_group_name_H-M   'P 1'
#
loop_
_entity.id
_entity.type
_entity.pdbx_description
1 polymer ?
#
loop_
_entity_poly.entity_id
_entity_poly.type
_entity_poly.pdbx_seq_one_letter_code
_entity_poly.pdbx_strand_id
1 'polypeptide(L)'
;FCRKHKYKFFGVQNGNQCFCGNHYGRFGIRPNTECRMQCSGDKTTYCGGVWRNKIFTTGLSTRVKGVNAGVKANSHYCIKLCKRAGYKYAGLQYASYCTCGNSYGSLGRVSNKQCKMTCKGDRREKCGGPWRNSVYSTGLKTRKVSTPGLKHLGCFADKATRDLRREAPKGHMSVPKCYRFCRKHKYKFFGVQYGNHCFCGNHYGRFGIRPNTECRMQCSGDKTTYCGGVWRNKIFTTGLLAKA
;
A
#
# COMPACT_ATOMS: atom_id res chain seq x y z
N PHE A 1 -13.75 -12.10 -18.41
CA PHE A 1 -14.78 -11.03 -18.35
C PHE A 1 -14.62 -10.05 -17.18
N CYS A 2 -14.77 -10.46 -15.92
CA CYS A 2 -14.78 -9.54 -14.74
C CYS A 2 -13.55 -8.62 -14.64
N ARG A 3 -12.36 -9.13 -14.96
CA ARG A 3 -11.11 -8.35 -14.98
C ARG A 3 -11.14 -7.21 -16.00
N LYS A 4 -11.69 -7.42 -17.20
CA LYS A 4 -11.83 -6.41 -18.26
C LYS A 4 -12.71 -5.24 -17.80
N HIS A 5 -13.70 -5.54 -16.96
CA HIS A 5 -14.64 -4.57 -16.37
C HIS A 5 -14.24 -4.07 -14.97
N LYS A 6 -12.96 -4.25 -14.58
CA LYS A 6 -12.38 -3.71 -13.34
C LYS A 6 -13.01 -4.21 -12.03
N TYR A 7 -13.73 -5.32 -12.04
CA TYR A 7 -14.20 -5.96 -10.80
C TYR A 7 -13.04 -6.67 -10.08
N LYS A 8 -12.95 -6.54 -8.75
CA LYS A 8 -11.87 -7.14 -7.92
C LYS A 8 -12.01 -8.64 -7.70
N PHE A 9 -13.22 -9.15 -7.77
CA PHE A 9 -13.57 -10.54 -7.48
C PHE A 9 -14.50 -11.08 -8.55
N PHE A 10 -14.47 -12.39 -8.70
CA PHE A 10 -15.49 -13.13 -9.42
C PHE A 10 -15.92 -14.34 -8.59
N GLY A 11 -17.20 -14.70 -8.69
CA GLY A 11 -17.77 -15.87 -8.02
C GLY A 11 -18.30 -16.85 -9.06
N VAL A 12 -18.22 -18.14 -8.75
CA VAL A 12 -18.94 -19.17 -9.52
C VAL A 12 -19.93 -19.89 -8.58
N GLN A 13 -21.16 -20.07 -9.02
CA GLN A 13 -22.25 -20.75 -8.32
C GLN A 13 -22.85 -21.82 -9.25
N ASN A 14 -23.45 -22.86 -8.68
CA ASN A 14 -24.22 -23.85 -9.45
C ASN A 14 -23.44 -24.48 -10.64
N GLY A 15 -22.11 -24.58 -10.54
CA GLY A 15 -21.27 -25.22 -11.56
C GLY A 15 -20.98 -24.37 -12.81
N ASN A 16 -21.83 -23.40 -13.16
CA ASN A 16 -21.67 -22.59 -14.38
C ASN A 16 -22.03 -21.09 -14.23
N GLN A 17 -22.68 -20.67 -13.14
CA GLN A 17 -23.15 -19.29 -13.00
C GLN A 17 -22.02 -18.39 -12.53
N CYS A 18 -21.71 -17.34 -13.31
CA CYS A 18 -20.60 -16.43 -13.04
C CYS A 18 -21.09 -15.07 -12.53
N PHE A 19 -20.43 -14.56 -11.47
CA PHE A 19 -20.72 -13.26 -10.88
C PHE A 19 -19.46 -12.41 -10.82
N CYS A 20 -19.57 -11.10 -11.02
CA CYS A 20 -18.48 -10.16 -10.84
C CYS A 20 -18.81 -9.20 -9.69
N GLY A 21 -17.82 -8.85 -8.87
CA GLY A 21 -18.05 -7.95 -7.74
C GLY A 21 -16.80 -7.27 -7.22
N ASN A 22 -17.00 -6.18 -6.47
CA ASN A 22 -15.94 -5.48 -5.75
C ASN A 22 -15.93 -5.76 -4.25
N HIS A 23 -16.96 -6.45 -3.76
CA HIS A 23 -17.19 -6.86 -2.39
C HIS A 23 -17.83 -8.25 -2.40
N TYR A 24 -17.60 -9.03 -1.34
CA TYR A 24 -18.19 -10.35 -1.12
C TYR A 24 -18.33 -10.58 0.40
N GLY A 25 -19.06 -11.62 0.79
CA GLY A 25 -19.18 -12.03 2.19
C GLY A 25 -20.33 -11.38 2.97
N ARG A 26 -21.26 -10.65 2.31
CA ARG A 26 -22.48 -10.11 2.95
C ARG A 26 -23.29 -11.19 3.70
N PHE A 27 -23.27 -12.42 3.21
CA PHE A 27 -24.02 -13.55 3.76
C PHE A 27 -23.13 -14.55 4.53
N GLY A 28 -21.92 -14.14 4.92
CA GLY A 28 -20.98 -14.98 5.68
C GLY A 28 -20.20 -16.01 4.85
N ILE A 29 -19.28 -16.72 5.51
CA ILE A 29 -18.49 -17.82 4.95
C ILE A 29 -19.22 -19.13 5.28
N ARG A 30 -19.26 -20.06 4.32
CA ARG A 30 -19.85 -21.39 4.49
C ARG A 30 -18.77 -22.48 4.41
N PRO A 31 -19.00 -23.66 5.03
CA PRO A 31 -18.12 -24.81 4.92
C PRO A 31 -17.76 -25.13 3.47
N ASN A 32 -16.51 -25.54 3.25
CA ASN A 32 -16.04 -25.90 1.91
C ASN A 32 -16.83 -27.07 1.30
N THR A 33 -17.42 -27.95 2.11
CA THR A 33 -18.27 -29.05 1.66
C THR A 33 -19.48 -28.57 0.85
N GLU A 34 -20.05 -27.41 1.19
CA GLU A 34 -21.17 -26.79 0.46
C GLU A 34 -20.74 -26.08 -0.85
N CYS A 35 -19.43 -26.00 -1.14
CA CYS A 35 -18.85 -25.29 -2.29
C CYS A 35 -18.08 -26.23 -3.24
N ARG A 36 -18.41 -27.53 -3.24
CA ARG A 36 -17.73 -28.61 -4.00
C ARG A 36 -18.48 -29.08 -5.26
N MET A 37 -19.42 -28.31 -5.78
CA MET A 37 -20.03 -28.63 -7.07
C MET A 37 -18.98 -28.50 -8.17
N GLN A 38 -18.85 -29.51 -9.04
CA GLN A 38 -17.91 -29.48 -10.17
C GLN A 38 -18.32 -28.44 -11.22
N CYS A 39 -17.35 -27.91 -11.96
CA CYS A 39 -17.64 -26.99 -13.06
C CYS A 39 -18.21 -27.76 -14.26
N SER A 40 -19.22 -27.20 -14.95
CA SER A 40 -19.88 -27.89 -16.07
C SER A 40 -18.96 -28.23 -17.25
N GLY A 41 -17.82 -27.54 -17.40
CA GLY A 41 -16.80 -27.81 -18.43
C GLY A 41 -15.46 -28.30 -17.88
N ASP A 42 -15.32 -28.46 -16.57
CA ASP A 42 -14.09 -28.93 -15.93
C ASP A 42 -14.42 -29.67 -14.62
N LYS A 43 -14.41 -31.00 -14.68
CA LYS A 43 -14.70 -31.86 -13.52
C LYS A 43 -13.57 -31.88 -12.49
N THR A 44 -12.39 -31.36 -12.81
CA THR A 44 -11.25 -31.32 -11.89
C THR A 44 -11.30 -30.12 -10.94
N THR A 45 -12.16 -29.15 -11.24
CA THR A 45 -12.32 -27.91 -10.47
C THR A 45 -13.71 -27.82 -9.86
N TYR A 46 -13.80 -27.22 -8.67
CA TYR A 46 -15.08 -26.92 -8.04
C TYR A 46 -15.51 -25.46 -8.33
N CYS A 47 -16.78 -25.27 -8.68
CA CYS A 47 -17.44 -24.04 -9.12
C CYS A 47 -18.66 -23.67 -8.23
N GLY A 48 -18.46 -23.70 -6.91
CA GLY A 48 -19.48 -23.28 -5.94
C GLY A 48 -20.40 -24.41 -5.52
N GLY A 49 -21.65 -24.07 -5.22
CA GLY A 49 -22.70 -25.02 -4.84
C GLY A 49 -24.06 -24.35 -4.88
N VAL A 50 -25.09 -25.06 -4.43
CA VAL A 50 -26.49 -24.59 -4.45
C VAL A 50 -26.62 -23.35 -3.57
N TRP A 51 -26.87 -22.19 -4.18
CA TRP A 51 -26.84 -20.87 -3.52
C TRP A 51 -25.52 -20.55 -2.81
N ARG A 52 -24.40 -21.13 -3.26
CA ARG A 52 -23.06 -20.93 -2.69
C ARG A 52 -22.07 -20.48 -3.75
N ASN A 53 -21.52 -19.29 -3.55
CA ASN A 53 -20.50 -18.75 -4.42
C ASN A 53 -19.11 -19.22 -3.99
N LYS A 54 -18.36 -19.85 -4.89
CA LYS A 54 -16.91 -19.96 -4.72
C LYS A 54 -16.24 -18.71 -5.28
N ILE A 55 -15.62 -17.94 -4.39
CA ILE A 55 -15.06 -16.62 -4.70
C ILE A 55 -13.58 -16.73 -5.08
N PHE A 56 -13.23 -16.04 -6.16
CA PHE A 56 -11.88 -15.93 -6.69
C PHE A 56 -11.51 -14.46 -6.87
N THR A 57 -10.22 -14.15 -6.81
CA THR A 57 -9.73 -12.80 -7.12
C THR A 57 -9.51 -12.66 -8.62
N THR A 58 -9.85 -11.51 -9.20
CA THR A 58 -9.57 -11.21 -10.63
C THR A 58 -8.11 -10.78 -10.87
N GLY A 59 -7.28 -10.78 -9.81
CA GLY A 59 -5.95 -10.17 -9.81
C GLY A 59 -5.97 -8.63 -9.63
N LEU A 60 -7.14 -8.00 -9.51
CA LEU A 60 -7.29 -6.57 -9.18
C LEU A 60 -7.47 -6.32 -7.67
N SER A 61 -7.50 -7.36 -6.84
CA SER A 61 -7.52 -7.22 -5.38
C SER A 61 -6.13 -6.79 -4.87
N THR A 62 -6.01 -5.53 -4.46
CA THR A 62 -4.76 -4.82 -4.16
C THR A 62 -4.25 -4.96 -2.71
N ARG A 63 -4.76 -5.92 -1.94
CA ARG A 63 -4.32 -6.11 -0.54
C ARG A 63 -3.89 -7.55 -0.26
N VAL A 64 -2.82 -7.98 -0.91
CA VAL A 64 -2.09 -9.19 -0.49
C VAL A 64 -1.08 -8.76 0.57
N LYS A 65 -1.47 -8.73 1.86
CA LYS A 65 -0.49 -8.50 2.95
C LYS A 65 0.36 -9.75 3.20
N GLY A 66 -0.23 -10.93 3.05
CA GLY A 66 0.44 -12.22 3.12
C GLY A 66 -0.42 -13.32 2.49
N VAL A 67 0.22 -14.28 1.83
CA VAL A 67 -0.41 -15.46 1.21
C VAL A 67 0.47 -16.69 1.41
N ASN A 68 -0.14 -17.82 1.76
CA ASN A 68 0.54 -19.11 1.73
C ASN A 68 0.61 -19.59 0.28
N ALA A 69 1.80 -19.51 -0.33
CA ALA A 69 2.06 -19.94 -1.70
C ALA A 69 2.39 -21.44 -1.80
N GLY A 70 2.56 -22.14 -0.67
CA GLY A 70 2.82 -23.58 -0.63
C GLY A 70 3.97 -23.99 -1.56
N VAL A 71 3.72 -24.99 -2.41
CA VAL A 71 4.68 -25.52 -3.40
C VAL A 71 5.05 -24.53 -4.51
N LYS A 72 4.42 -23.35 -4.58
CA LYS A 72 4.79 -22.29 -5.53
C LYS A 72 5.73 -21.26 -4.92
N ALA A 73 6.04 -21.36 -3.63
CA ALA A 73 6.83 -20.36 -2.92
C ALA A 73 8.31 -20.41 -3.34
N ASN A 74 8.76 -19.36 -4.02
CA ASN A 74 10.16 -19.00 -4.27
C ASN A 74 10.25 -17.48 -4.49
N SER A 75 11.45 -16.90 -4.51
CA SER A 75 11.61 -15.44 -4.62
C SER A 75 10.97 -14.89 -5.88
N HIS A 76 11.18 -15.53 -7.04
CA HIS A 76 10.61 -15.09 -8.31
C HIS A 76 9.08 -14.98 -8.24
N TYR A 77 8.42 -16.02 -7.70
CA TYR A 77 6.98 -16.06 -7.54
C TYR A 77 6.47 -14.97 -6.59
N CYS A 78 7.05 -14.87 -5.39
CA CYS A 78 6.62 -13.88 -4.40
C CYS A 78 6.88 -12.44 -4.87
N ILE A 79 8.02 -12.18 -5.51
CA ILE A 79 8.35 -10.88 -6.13
C ILE A 79 7.30 -10.53 -7.18
N LYS A 80 7.01 -11.43 -8.11
CA LYS A 80 6.03 -11.21 -9.18
C LYS A 80 4.63 -10.96 -8.62
N LEU A 81 4.25 -11.70 -7.59
CA LEU A 81 2.99 -11.55 -6.89
C LEU A 81 2.87 -10.17 -6.21
N CYS A 82 3.86 -9.77 -5.41
CA CYS A 82 3.85 -8.47 -4.74
C CYS A 82 3.99 -7.30 -5.72
N LYS A 83 4.76 -7.45 -6.80
CA LYS A 83 4.87 -6.50 -7.91
C LYS A 83 3.51 -6.25 -8.55
N ARG A 84 2.78 -7.31 -8.89
CA ARG A 84 1.43 -7.23 -9.47
C ARG A 84 0.43 -6.61 -8.50
N ALA A 85 0.59 -6.84 -7.20
CA ALA A 85 -0.22 -6.23 -6.15
C ALA A 85 0.18 -4.78 -5.81
N GLY A 86 1.24 -4.23 -6.43
CA GLY A 86 1.66 -2.84 -6.26
C GLY A 86 2.53 -2.56 -5.04
N TYR A 87 3.14 -3.59 -4.44
CA TYR A 87 3.99 -3.46 -3.24
C TYR A 87 5.47 -3.34 -3.60
N LYS A 88 6.20 -2.41 -2.96
CA LYS A 88 7.64 -2.21 -3.20
C LYS A 88 8.49 -3.42 -2.84
N TYR A 89 8.09 -4.18 -1.83
CA TYR A 89 8.86 -5.28 -1.28
C TYR A 89 8.03 -6.56 -1.21
N ALA A 90 8.70 -7.68 -1.47
CA ALA A 90 8.22 -9.03 -1.22
C ALA A 90 9.03 -9.64 -0.09
N GLY A 91 8.38 -10.30 0.87
CA GLY A 91 9.02 -11.10 1.89
C GLY A 91 8.69 -12.57 1.69
N LEU A 92 9.63 -13.44 2.05
CA LEU A 92 9.44 -14.88 2.10
C LEU A 92 9.62 -15.35 3.54
N GLN A 93 8.61 -16.03 4.08
CA GLN A 93 8.56 -16.48 5.47
C GLN A 93 8.17 -17.96 5.52
N TYR A 94 8.72 -18.69 6.49
CA TYR A 94 8.31 -20.05 6.81
C TYR A 94 8.23 -21.00 5.59
N ALA A 95 9.23 -20.93 4.71
CA ALA A 95 9.37 -21.72 3.48
C ALA A 95 8.28 -21.56 2.40
N SER A 96 7.12 -21.00 2.74
CA SER A 96 5.89 -21.12 1.95
C SER A 96 5.05 -19.85 1.90
N TYR A 97 5.31 -18.86 2.75
CA TYR A 97 4.54 -17.63 2.79
C TYR A 97 5.22 -16.53 1.99
N CYS A 98 4.45 -15.90 1.10
CA CYS A 98 4.80 -14.62 0.50
C CYS A 98 4.14 -13.50 1.33
N THR A 99 4.90 -12.50 1.75
CA THR A 99 4.40 -11.27 2.37
C THR A 99 4.67 -10.10 1.45
N CYS A 100 3.79 -9.08 1.41
CA CYS A 100 4.00 -7.91 0.57
C CYS A 100 3.89 -6.62 1.40
N GLY A 101 4.81 -5.68 1.15
CA GLY A 101 4.89 -4.44 1.92
C GLY A 101 5.47 -3.29 1.13
N ASN A 102 5.21 -2.07 1.61
CA ASN A 102 5.82 -0.84 1.08
C ASN A 102 6.95 -0.30 1.97
N SER A 103 7.22 -0.99 3.08
CA SER A 103 8.27 -0.75 4.05
C SER A 103 8.62 -2.07 4.74
N TYR A 104 9.83 -2.18 5.27
CA TYR A 104 10.30 -3.34 6.04
C TYR A 104 11.33 -2.89 7.09
N GLY A 105 11.72 -3.77 8.01
CA GLY A 105 12.79 -3.51 8.98
C GLY A 105 12.37 -2.80 10.28
N SER A 106 11.07 -2.62 10.54
CA SER A 106 10.59 -2.02 11.80
C SER A 106 10.95 -2.82 13.05
N LEU A 107 11.29 -4.11 12.90
CA LEU A 107 11.72 -5.01 13.98
C LEU A 107 13.24 -5.29 13.91
N GLY A 108 13.99 -4.51 13.13
CA GLY A 108 15.43 -4.71 12.95
C GLY A 108 15.80 -5.83 11.97
N ARG A 109 17.09 -5.93 11.67
CA ARG A 109 17.68 -6.99 10.83
C ARG A 109 18.23 -8.10 11.71
N VAL A 110 17.99 -9.34 11.32
CA VAL A 110 18.58 -10.52 11.98
C VAL A 110 19.68 -11.14 11.11
N SER A 111 20.46 -12.04 11.71
CA SER A 111 21.43 -12.85 10.98
C SER A 111 20.75 -13.71 9.91
N ASN A 112 21.38 -13.83 8.74
CA ASN A 112 20.94 -14.72 7.66
C ASN A 112 20.78 -16.18 8.13
N LYS A 113 21.43 -16.57 9.24
CA LYS A 113 21.26 -17.89 9.86
C LYS A 113 19.81 -18.19 10.27
N GLN A 114 19.02 -17.17 10.60
CA GLN A 114 17.61 -17.32 10.96
C GLN A 114 16.67 -17.34 9.74
N CYS A 115 17.20 -17.11 8.53
CA CYS A 115 16.45 -17.09 7.27
C CYS A 115 16.88 -18.23 6.34
N LYS A 116 17.03 -19.45 6.89
CA LYS A 116 17.62 -20.62 6.21
C LYS A 116 16.62 -21.71 5.81
N MET A 117 15.32 -21.51 5.99
CA MET A 117 14.34 -22.51 5.56
C MET A 117 14.34 -22.63 4.03
N THR A 118 14.54 -23.83 3.51
CA THR A 118 14.48 -24.10 2.08
C THR A 118 13.08 -23.80 1.55
N CYS A 119 12.97 -23.13 0.40
CA CYS A 119 11.69 -22.82 -0.20
C CYS A 119 10.93 -24.08 -0.60
N LYS A 120 9.61 -24.12 -0.36
CA LYS A 120 8.78 -25.26 -0.80
C LYS A 120 8.67 -25.36 -2.32
N GLY A 121 8.80 -24.26 -3.05
CA GLY A 121 8.74 -24.22 -4.51
C GLY A 121 10.06 -24.13 -5.24
N ASP A 122 11.19 -24.04 -4.52
CA ASP A 122 12.53 -24.15 -5.11
C ASP A 122 13.55 -24.59 -4.05
N ARG A 123 14.03 -25.83 -4.14
CA ARG A 123 14.97 -26.37 -3.14
C ARG A 123 16.35 -25.72 -3.16
N ARG A 124 16.68 -24.94 -4.19
CA ARG A 124 17.95 -24.22 -4.34
C ARG A 124 17.96 -22.89 -3.61
N GLU A 125 16.80 -22.39 -3.17
CA GLU A 125 16.67 -21.10 -2.52
C GLU A 125 16.24 -21.20 -1.04
N LYS A 126 16.54 -20.16 -0.26
CA LYS A 126 16.10 -19.99 1.13
C LYS A 126 14.97 -18.96 1.24
N CYS A 127 13.87 -19.36 1.86
CA CYS A 127 12.61 -18.62 1.99
C CYS A 127 12.29 -18.27 3.45
N GLY A 128 13.20 -17.52 4.08
CA GLY A 128 13.02 -16.98 5.43
C GLY A 128 13.12 -18.04 6.53
N GLY A 129 12.38 -17.83 7.61
CA GLY A 129 12.35 -18.69 8.79
C GLY A 129 11.06 -18.51 9.59
N PRO A 130 10.90 -19.20 10.72
CA PRO A 130 9.79 -18.96 11.65
C PRO A 130 9.81 -17.50 12.09
N TRP A 131 8.77 -16.73 11.74
CA TRP A 131 8.70 -15.30 12.02
C TRP A 131 9.89 -14.47 11.50
N ARG A 132 10.59 -14.95 10.47
CA ARG A 132 11.70 -14.24 9.81
C ARG A 132 11.44 -14.13 8.32
N ASN A 133 11.56 -12.93 7.78
CA ASN A 133 11.34 -12.65 6.36
C ASN A 133 12.69 -12.50 5.64
N SER A 134 12.90 -13.27 4.58
CA SER A 134 13.86 -12.88 3.52
C SER A 134 13.18 -11.80 2.66
N VAL A 135 13.71 -10.58 2.62
CA VAL A 135 13.07 -9.44 1.96
C VAL A 135 13.74 -9.13 0.63
N TYR A 136 12.94 -8.93 -0.42
CA TYR A 136 13.35 -8.67 -1.78
C TYR A 136 12.67 -7.41 -2.33
N SER A 137 13.39 -6.63 -3.13
CA SER A 137 12.80 -5.56 -3.92
C SER A 137 11.98 -6.15 -5.07
N THR A 138 10.79 -5.61 -5.32
CA THR A 138 9.98 -6.02 -6.47
C THR A 138 10.39 -5.35 -7.79
N GLY A 139 11.31 -4.38 -7.71
CA GLY A 139 11.67 -3.54 -8.84
C GLY A 139 10.53 -2.59 -9.27
N LEU A 140 9.45 -2.45 -8.48
CA LEU A 140 8.50 -1.36 -8.66
C LEU A 140 9.22 -0.04 -8.37
N LYS A 141 9.74 0.57 -9.44
CA LYS A 141 9.97 2.02 -9.44
C LYS A 141 8.59 2.64 -9.26
N THR A 142 8.38 3.34 -8.14
CA THR A 142 7.11 4.03 -7.90
C THR A 142 6.72 4.77 -9.16
N ARG A 143 5.46 4.71 -9.60
CA ARG A 143 4.92 5.80 -10.41
C ARG A 143 5.29 7.06 -9.64
N LYS A 144 6.30 7.81 -10.08
CA LYS A 144 6.58 9.14 -9.54
C LYS A 144 5.23 9.83 -9.64
N VAL A 145 4.60 10.09 -8.49
CA VAL A 145 3.35 10.83 -8.49
C VAL A 145 3.74 12.14 -9.14
N SER A 146 3.20 12.41 -10.34
CA SER A 146 3.52 13.64 -11.03
C SER A 146 3.09 14.77 -10.11
N THR A 147 4.08 15.49 -9.59
CA THR A 147 3.89 16.67 -8.75
C THR A 147 4.62 17.84 -9.39
N PRO A 148 4.16 18.33 -10.56
CA PRO A 148 4.80 19.44 -11.24
C PRO A 148 4.86 20.68 -10.32
N GLY A 149 6.03 21.32 -10.29
CA GLY A 149 6.27 22.51 -9.47
C GLY A 149 6.27 22.27 -7.95
N LEU A 150 6.31 21.02 -7.50
CA LEU A 150 6.57 20.71 -6.09
C LEU A 150 8.04 20.99 -5.75
N LYS A 151 8.27 21.96 -4.88
CA LYS A 151 9.59 22.31 -4.34
C LYS A 151 9.52 22.38 -2.82
N HIS A 152 10.48 21.77 -2.14
CA HIS A 152 10.64 21.91 -0.70
C HIS A 152 11.26 23.28 -0.40
N LEU A 153 10.64 24.04 0.52
CA LEU A 153 11.04 25.40 0.84
C LEU A 153 11.75 25.51 2.19
N GLY A 154 11.58 24.54 3.09
CA GLY A 154 12.25 24.51 4.39
C GLY A 154 11.33 24.09 5.53
N CYS A 155 11.88 24.18 6.74
CA CYS A 155 11.16 23.98 7.98
C CYS A 155 10.77 25.33 8.59
N PHE A 156 9.52 25.49 9.01
CA PHE A 156 8.98 26.73 9.54
C PHE A 156 8.24 26.47 10.85
N ALA A 157 8.29 27.43 11.77
CA ALA A 157 7.52 27.33 13.00
C ALA A 157 6.02 27.48 12.75
N ASP A 158 5.20 26.81 13.55
CA ASP A 158 3.76 26.99 13.61
C ASP A 158 3.33 27.38 15.03
N LYS A 159 2.15 27.99 15.15
CA LYS A 159 1.53 28.35 16.43
C LYS A 159 0.03 28.07 16.38
N ALA A 160 -0.66 28.24 17.51
CA ALA A 160 -2.10 28.02 17.62
C ALA A 160 -2.94 28.77 16.55
N THR A 161 -2.49 29.97 16.14
CA THR A 161 -3.13 30.79 15.10
C THR A 161 -2.88 30.32 13.66
N ARG A 162 -2.06 29.29 13.47
CA ARG A 162 -1.70 28.61 12.22
C ARG A 162 -1.03 29.49 11.15
N ASP A 163 0.12 29.06 10.69
CA ASP A 163 0.82 29.66 9.55
C ASP A 163 0.05 29.37 8.24
N LEU A 164 -0.44 28.14 8.09
CA LEU A 164 -1.31 27.71 6.99
C LEU A 164 -2.71 27.37 7.53
N ARG A 165 -3.70 28.17 7.16
CA ARG A 165 -5.03 28.15 7.80
C ARG A 165 -5.91 26.97 7.44
N ARG A 166 -5.78 26.38 6.24
CA ARG A 166 -6.70 25.33 5.79
C ARG A 166 -6.12 23.95 6.09
N GLU A 167 -6.70 23.23 7.05
CA GLU A 167 -6.35 21.82 7.28
C GLU A 167 -7.06 20.88 6.29
N ALA A 168 -6.34 19.87 5.82
CA ALA A 168 -6.89 18.78 5.02
C ALA A 168 -7.43 17.66 5.92
N PRO A 169 -8.34 16.80 5.43
CA PRO A 169 -8.83 15.66 6.20
C PRO A 169 -7.70 14.76 6.72
N LYS A 170 -7.84 14.31 7.97
CA LYS A 170 -6.89 13.43 8.64
C LYS A 170 -6.76 12.06 7.94
N GLY A 171 -5.65 11.36 8.19
CA GLY A 171 -5.42 9.97 7.77
C GLY A 171 -3.94 9.69 7.53
N HIS A 172 -3.62 8.55 6.91
CA HIS A 172 -2.24 8.21 6.52
C HIS A 172 -1.66 9.28 5.58
N MET A 173 -0.78 10.13 6.11
CA MET A 173 -0.28 11.33 5.45
C MET A 173 0.99 11.04 4.65
N SER A 174 1.15 11.73 3.52
CA SER A 174 2.39 11.77 2.75
C SER A 174 2.48 13.10 2.00
N VAL A 175 3.69 13.52 1.63
CA VAL A 175 3.92 14.77 0.88
C VAL A 175 3.08 14.81 -0.41
N PRO A 176 3.04 13.76 -1.26
CA PRO A 176 2.20 13.78 -2.46
C PRO A 176 0.68 13.78 -2.18
N LYS A 177 0.25 13.26 -1.03
CA LYS A 177 -1.17 13.32 -0.62
C LYS A 177 -1.56 14.76 -0.30
N CYS A 178 -0.74 15.44 0.52
CA CYS A 178 -0.99 16.83 0.89
C CYS A 178 -0.92 17.76 -0.33
N TYR A 179 0.11 17.59 -1.18
CA TYR A 179 0.23 18.31 -2.46
C TYR A 179 -1.04 18.22 -3.31
N ARG A 180 -1.56 17.01 -3.55
CA ARG A 180 -2.75 16.82 -4.40
C ARG A 180 -3.97 17.49 -3.82
N PHE A 181 -4.16 17.42 -2.50
CA PHE A 181 -5.28 18.07 -1.83
C PHE A 181 -5.17 19.59 -1.98
N CYS A 182 -4.05 20.19 -1.55
CA CYS A 182 -3.90 21.65 -1.58
C CYS A 182 -3.91 22.21 -3.01
N ARG A 183 -3.29 21.51 -3.97
CA ARG A 183 -3.34 21.89 -5.39
C ARG A 183 -4.74 21.79 -5.98
N LYS A 184 -5.51 20.73 -5.67
CA LYS A 184 -6.93 20.60 -6.08
C LYS A 184 -7.77 21.78 -5.56
N HIS A 185 -7.46 22.27 -4.36
CA HIS A 185 -8.10 23.42 -3.74
C HIS A 185 -7.44 24.77 -4.08
N LYS A 186 -6.58 24.81 -5.11
CA LYS A 186 -5.96 26.04 -5.64
C LYS A 186 -5.07 26.82 -4.66
N TYR A 187 -4.51 26.16 -3.64
CA TYR A 187 -3.54 26.79 -2.73
C TYR A 187 -2.12 26.77 -3.31
N LYS A 188 -1.36 27.86 -3.12
CA LYS A 188 0.02 28.01 -3.62
C LYS A 188 1.03 27.18 -2.81
N PHE A 189 0.79 27.02 -1.52
CA PHE A 189 1.67 26.33 -0.60
C PHE A 189 0.93 25.29 0.21
N PHE A 190 1.70 24.32 0.70
CA PHE A 190 1.22 23.39 1.71
C PHE A 190 2.33 23.06 2.70
N GLY A 191 1.92 22.66 3.88
CA GLY A 191 2.77 22.24 4.98
C GLY A 191 2.32 20.90 5.50
N VAL A 192 3.28 20.04 5.80
CA VAL A 192 3.03 18.80 6.55
C VAL A 192 3.62 18.94 7.95
N GLN A 193 2.86 18.52 8.97
CA GLN A 193 3.18 18.71 10.38
C GLN A 193 2.85 17.45 11.18
N TYR A 194 3.58 17.22 12.28
CA TYR A 194 3.30 16.16 13.26
C TYR A 194 3.14 14.75 12.66
N GLY A 195 3.73 14.49 11.48
CA GLY A 195 3.68 13.18 10.82
C GLY A 195 2.33 12.85 10.15
N ASN A 196 1.22 13.47 10.55
CA ASN A 196 -0.13 13.13 10.08
C ASN A 196 -0.99 14.33 9.65
N HIS A 197 -0.57 15.58 9.90
CA HIS A 197 -1.32 16.77 9.52
C HIS A 197 -0.88 17.32 8.16
N CYS A 198 -1.81 17.97 7.48
CA CYS A 198 -1.61 18.64 6.20
C CYS A 198 -2.36 19.96 6.21
N PHE A 199 -1.65 21.04 5.96
CA PHE A 199 -2.20 22.39 5.92
C PHE A 199 -1.94 23.02 4.55
N CYS A 200 -2.87 23.84 4.09
CA CYS A 200 -2.81 24.57 2.83
C CYS A 200 -2.94 26.07 3.08
N GLY A 201 -2.32 26.87 2.22
CA GLY A 201 -2.38 28.32 2.32
C GLY A 201 -1.72 29.00 1.13
N ASN A 202 -1.87 30.32 1.08
CA ASN A 202 -1.29 31.16 0.05
C ASN A 202 -0.14 32.04 0.57
N HIS A 203 0.14 31.95 1.86
CA HIS A 203 1.24 32.61 2.57
C HIS A 203 1.81 31.60 3.59
N TYR A 204 3.08 31.75 3.95
CA TYR A 204 3.76 30.93 4.96
C TYR A 204 4.91 31.74 5.58
N GLY A 205 5.49 31.22 6.65
CA GLY A 205 6.69 31.78 7.27
C GLY A 205 6.42 32.88 8.29
N ARG A 206 5.16 33.09 8.71
CA ARG A 206 4.80 34.12 9.70
C ARG A 206 5.57 33.99 11.01
N PHE A 207 5.97 32.77 11.38
CA PHE A 207 6.68 32.48 12.63
C PHE A 207 8.16 32.15 12.45
N GLY A 208 8.71 32.39 11.25
CA GLY A 208 10.13 32.25 10.96
C GLY A 208 10.57 30.84 10.56
N ILE A 209 11.74 30.79 9.92
CA ILE A 209 12.43 29.57 9.50
C ILE A 209 13.02 28.84 10.72
N ARG A 210 13.11 27.52 10.63
CA ARG A 210 13.71 26.64 11.64
C ARG A 210 14.72 25.69 11.00
N PRO A 211 15.67 25.17 11.79
CA PRO A 211 16.55 24.08 11.36
C PRO A 211 15.74 22.91 10.76
N ASN A 212 16.20 22.40 9.62
CA ASN A 212 15.55 21.25 8.96
C ASN A 212 15.52 19.99 9.85
N THR A 213 16.38 19.91 10.86
CA THR A 213 16.41 18.85 11.88
C THR A 213 15.11 18.78 12.70
N GLU A 214 14.42 19.90 12.92
CA GLU A 214 13.15 19.96 13.64
C GLU A 214 11.95 19.45 12.82
N CYS A 215 12.13 19.28 11.50
CA CYS A 215 11.11 18.77 10.57
C CYS A 215 11.34 17.31 10.13
N ARG A 216 11.90 16.48 11.02
CA ARG A 216 12.27 15.07 10.74
C ARG A 216 11.30 14.03 11.30
N MET A 217 10.06 14.40 11.64
CA MET A 217 9.04 13.42 12.00
C MET A 217 8.59 12.66 10.76
N GLN A 218 8.67 11.33 10.76
CA GLN A 218 8.26 10.52 9.60
C GLN A 218 6.77 10.63 9.31
N CYS A 219 6.40 10.61 8.04
CA CYS A 219 4.99 10.61 7.66
C CYS A 219 4.29 9.32 8.09
N SER A 220 3.03 9.43 8.52
CA SER A 220 2.17 8.30 8.91
C SER A 220 1.77 7.38 7.77
N GLY A 221 1.81 7.87 6.52
CA GLY A 221 1.51 7.12 5.29
C GLY A 221 2.70 6.90 4.35
N ASP A 222 3.87 7.45 4.67
CA ASP A 222 5.11 7.24 3.90
C ASP A 222 6.33 7.38 4.81
N LYS A 223 6.84 6.25 5.31
CA LYS A 223 7.98 6.21 6.24
C LYS A 223 9.32 6.54 5.57
N THR A 224 9.35 6.71 4.24
CA THR A 224 10.58 7.06 3.50
C THR A 224 10.84 8.56 3.44
N THR A 225 9.94 9.38 4.00
CA THR A 225 10.08 10.84 4.02
C THR A 225 9.52 11.44 5.31
N TYR A 226 9.73 12.75 5.47
CA TYR A 226 9.42 13.50 6.69
C TYR A 226 8.24 14.47 6.49
N CYS A 227 7.36 14.52 7.48
CA CYS A 227 6.15 15.32 7.56
C CYS A 227 6.19 16.28 8.75
N GLY A 228 7.22 17.14 8.79
CA GLY A 228 7.33 18.21 9.78
C GLY A 228 7.76 17.72 11.16
N GLY A 229 7.24 18.37 12.20
CA GLY A 229 7.50 18.09 13.61
C GLY A 229 6.43 18.69 14.51
N VAL A 230 6.66 18.68 15.83
CA VAL A 230 5.76 19.30 16.81
C VAL A 230 5.76 20.81 16.60
N TRP A 231 4.63 21.39 16.18
CA TRP A 231 4.53 22.81 15.80
C TRP A 231 5.59 23.24 14.77
N ARG A 232 5.94 22.32 13.85
CA ARG A 232 6.88 22.56 12.75
C ARG A 232 6.29 22.11 11.43
N ASN A 233 6.13 23.07 10.52
CA ASN A 233 5.66 22.83 9.17
C ASN A 233 6.86 22.60 8.25
N LYS A 234 6.89 21.45 7.58
CA LYS A 234 7.75 21.28 6.40
C LYS A 234 6.98 21.80 5.19
N ILE A 235 7.43 22.93 4.64
CA ILE A 235 6.69 23.71 3.64
C ILE A 235 7.13 23.36 2.22
N PHE A 236 6.16 23.33 1.31
CA PHE A 236 6.35 23.03 -0.10
C PHE A 236 5.48 23.93 -0.98
N THR A 237 5.92 24.18 -2.22
CA THR A 237 5.09 24.77 -3.28
C THR A 237 4.17 23.73 -3.92
N THR A 238 2.99 24.14 -4.40
CA THR A 238 2.11 23.28 -5.22
C THR A 238 2.36 23.43 -6.73
N GLY A 239 3.21 24.38 -7.12
CA GLY A 239 3.45 24.71 -8.53
C GLY A 239 2.36 25.58 -9.16
N LEU A 240 1.40 26.08 -8.37
CA LEU A 240 0.45 27.09 -8.84
C LEU A 240 1.10 28.48 -8.70
N LEU A 241 1.28 29.16 -9.83
CA LEU A 241 1.54 30.59 -9.84
C LEU A 241 0.22 31.32 -9.58
N ALA A 242 0.27 32.50 -8.96
CA ALA A 242 -0.90 33.36 -8.88
C ALA A 242 -1.39 33.63 -10.31
N LYS A 243 -2.70 33.55 -10.57
CA LYS A 243 -3.22 34.36 -11.66
C LYS A 243 -2.90 35.81 -11.27
N ALA A 244 -2.24 36.52 -12.19
CA ALA A 244 -2.14 37.97 -12.12
C ALA A 244 -3.55 38.57 -11.98
#